data_AF-A0A1C3XK02-F1
#
_entry.id   AF-A0A1C3XK02-F1
#
_cell.length_a   1.000
_cell.length_b   1.000
_cell.length_c   1.000
_cell.angle_alpha   90.00
_cell.angle_beta   90.00
_cell.angle_gamma   90.00
#
_symmetry.space_group_name_H-M   'P 1'
#
loop_
_entity.id
_entity.type
_entity.pdbx_description
1 polymer ?
#
loop_
_entity_poly.entity_id
_entity_poly.type
_entity_poly.pdbx_seq_one_letter_code
_entity_poly.pdbx_strand_id
1 'polypeptide(L)'
;MHRPASQFDDLSHHAAEIADLSLIVRARFIEAADTMVHLDVRGVRPDRMRTLWPDVLPESMDHADLRIRYRPSAAAVSRAEEVLQDWLRIHVRDEERRILLSRWSVCLAAPRVAGSFRDFCARTGRVRRTAERRIQSEFQNVAGALLATSPILQEPDWSRISPMMPNSAGGCERVKPPMTKHATHWLPDDARPVFDAASPELAELAKRLERGNRRRAKMKV
;
A
#
# COMPACT_ATOMS: atom_id res chain seq x y z
N MET A 1 40.27 32.21 6.56
CA MET A 1 40.13 30.89 5.91
C MET A 1 38.89 30.93 5.03
N HIS A 2 39.07 31.10 3.72
CA HIS A 2 37.96 31.05 2.76
C HIS A 2 37.68 29.59 2.42
N ARG A 3 36.46 29.10 2.68
CA ARG A 3 36.00 27.82 2.15
C ARG A 3 35.71 27.99 0.66
N PRO A 4 36.15 27.05 -0.21
CA PRO A 4 35.87 27.11 -1.63
C PRO A 4 34.37 26.95 -1.90
N ALA A 5 33.85 27.65 -2.92
CA ALA A 5 32.43 27.66 -3.29
C ALA A 5 31.88 26.25 -3.55
N SER A 6 32.69 25.35 -4.12
CA SER A 6 32.33 23.95 -4.40
C SER A 6 31.92 23.15 -3.16
N GLN A 7 32.49 23.44 -1.99
CA GLN A 7 32.07 22.77 -0.74
C GLN A 7 30.64 23.12 -0.33
N PHE A 8 30.16 24.31 -0.69
CA PHE A 8 28.79 24.70 -0.39
C PHE A 8 27.79 24.02 -1.34
N ASP A 9 28.16 23.86 -2.61
CA ASP A 9 27.35 23.11 -3.58
C ASP A 9 27.25 21.63 -3.19
N ASP A 10 28.35 20.98 -2.80
CA ASP A 10 28.36 19.59 -2.33
C ASP A 10 27.50 19.37 -1.07
N LEU A 11 27.58 20.31 -0.11
CA LEU A 11 26.72 20.29 1.09
C LEU A 11 25.24 20.45 0.74
N SER A 12 24.93 21.25 -0.28
CA SER A 12 23.56 21.45 -0.74
C SER A 12 23.00 20.19 -1.42
N HIS A 13 23.81 19.48 -2.22
CA HIS A 13 23.44 18.22 -2.84
C HIS A 13 23.21 17.12 -1.81
N HIS A 14 24.12 16.95 -0.86
CA HIS A 14 23.97 15.97 0.21
C HIS A 14 22.73 16.23 1.08
N ALA A 15 22.44 17.50 1.38
CA ALA A 15 21.24 17.88 2.10
C ALA A 15 19.95 17.55 1.31
N ALA A 16 19.98 17.69 -0.02
CA ALA A 16 18.88 17.32 -0.89
C ALA A 16 18.65 15.80 -0.89
N GLU A 17 19.72 15.00 -1.01
CA GLU A 17 19.65 13.53 -0.94
C GLU A 17 19.06 13.04 0.39
N ILE A 18 19.48 13.64 1.51
CA ILE A 18 18.91 13.32 2.83
C ILE A 18 17.44 13.71 2.89
N ALA A 19 17.03 14.83 2.30
CA ALA A 19 15.64 15.26 2.29
C ALA A 19 14.75 14.28 1.48
N ASP A 20 15.22 13.87 0.31
CA ASP A 20 14.53 12.89 -0.55
C ASP A 20 14.45 11.53 0.14
N LEU A 21 15.55 11.06 0.71
CA LEU A 21 15.59 9.79 1.44
C LEU A 21 14.73 9.85 2.72
N SER A 22 14.68 10.99 3.40
CA SER A 22 13.82 11.19 4.57
C SER A 22 12.34 11.01 4.23
N LEU A 23 11.91 11.42 3.03
CA LEU A 23 10.55 11.19 2.54
C LEU A 23 10.27 9.69 2.36
N ILE A 24 11.21 8.96 1.76
CA ILE A 24 11.10 7.51 1.57
C ILE A 24 11.04 6.83 2.94
N VAL A 25 11.98 7.13 3.84
CA VAL A 25 12.01 6.58 5.20
C VAL A 25 10.68 6.80 5.90
N ARG A 26 10.13 8.02 5.84
CA ARG A 26 8.83 8.34 6.44
C ARG A 26 7.70 7.47 5.89
N ALA A 27 7.63 7.29 4.57
CA ALA A 27 6.63 6.44 3.92
C ALA A 27 6.77 4.97 4.36
N ARG A 28 8.01 4.48 4.48
CA ARG A 28 8.34 3.13 4.96
C ARG A 28 7.90 2.88 6.40
N PHE A 29 8.03 3.88 7.27
CA PHE A 29 7.53 3.81 8.64
C PHE A 29 6.00 3.66 8.71
N ILE A 30 5.26 4.38 7.85
CA ILE A 30 3.80 4.24 7.75
C ILE A 30 3.43 2.89 7.16
N GLU A 31 4.15 2.42 6.13
CA GLU A 31 3.96 1.10 5.54
C GLU A 31 4.17 -0.03 6.54
N ALA A 32 5.23 0.05 7.33
CA ALA A 32 5.50 -0.90 8.40
C ALA A 32 4.36 -0.90 9.42
N ALA A 33 3.90 0.28 9.84
CA ALA A 33 2.79 0.40 10.79
C ALA A 33 1.47 -0.18 10.23
N ASP A 34 1.14 0.11 8.97
CA ASP A 34 -0.04 -0.44 8.30
C ASP A 34 0.04 -1.96 8.17
N THR A 35 1.21 -2.46 7.75
CA THR A 35 1.47 -3.90 7.63
C THR A 35 1.29 -4.61 8.98
N MET A 36 1.89 -4.09 10.04
CA MET A 36 1.77 -4.68 11.38
C MET A 36 0.35 -4.67 11.95
N VAL A 37 -0.48 -3.70 11.56
CA VAL A 37 -1.89 -3.65 11.97
C VAL A 37 -2.71 -4.74 11.27
N HIS A 38 -2.35 -5.11 10.04
CA HIS A 38 -3.05 -6.11 9.24
C HIS A 38 -2.49 -7.53 9.39
N LEU A 39 -1.36 -7.71 10.06
CA LEU A 39 -0.86 -9.04 10.43
C LEU A 39 -1.71 -9.63 11.58
N ASP A 40 -2.29 -10.80 11.35
CA ASP A 40 -3.16 -11.48 12.33
C ASP A 40 -2.36 -12.29 13.38
N VAL A 41 -1.32 -11.67 13.94
CA VAL A 41 -0.46 -12.28 14.98
C VAL A 41 -0.83 -11.87 16.41
N ARG A 42 -1.84 -11.00 16.59
CA ARG A 42 -2.29 -10.61 17.92
C ARG A 42 -2.96 -11.79 18.63
N GLY A 43 -2.34 -12.26 19.71
CA GLY A 43 -2.94 -13.22 20.63
C GLY A 43 -2.74 -14.69 20.26
N VAL A 44 -1.67 -15.04 19.52
CA VAL A 44 -1.26 -16.45 19.39
C VAL A 44 -0.93 -16.96 20.79
N ARG A 45 -1.76 -17.88 21.28
CA ARG A 45 -1.56 -18.58 22.54
C ARG A 45 -1.61 -20.08 22.25
N PRO A 46 -0.98 -20.94 23.07
CA PRO A 46 -1.03 -22.38 22.86
C PRO A 46 -2.47 -22.94 22.81
N ASP A 47 -3.41 -22.28 23.51
CA ASP A 47 -4.84 -22.62 23.54
C ASP A 47 -5.64 -22.05 22.36
N ARG A 48 -5.07 -21.13 21.58
CA ARG A 48 -5.67 -20.53 20.38
C ARG A 48 -4.62 -20.41 19.28
N MET A 49 -4.42 -21.50 18.56
CA MET A 49 -3.68 -21.49 17.30
C MET A 49 -4.43 -20.63 16.27
N ARG A 50 -4.05 -19.36 16.16
CA ARG A 50 -4.34 -18.55 14.99
C ARG A 50 -3.22 -18.76 13.99
N THR A 51 -3.56 -19.23 12.80
CA THR A 51 -2.57 -19.37 11.73
C THR A 51 -2.47 -18.07 10.94
N LEU A 52 -1.32 -17.85 10.28
CA LEU A 52 -1.16 -16.78 9.28
C LEU A 52 -2.00 -17.02 8.01
N TRP A 53 -2.74 -18.13 7.99
CA TRP A 53 -3.60 -18.60 6.92
C TRP A 53 -5.06 -18.35 7.31
N PRO A 54 -5.92 -17.94 6.37
CA PRO A 54 -7.33 -17.74 6.69
C PRO A 54 -7.97 -19.06 7.13
N ASP A 55 -8.73 -19.03 8.22
CA ASP A 55 -9.80 -19.99 8.44
C ASP A 55 -10.79 -19.77 7.31
N VAL A 56 -10.77 -20.67 6.32
CA VAL A 56 -11.76 -20.91 5.25
C VAL A 56 -12.52 -19.65 4.80
N LEU A 57 -12.24 -19.16 3.58
CA LEU A 57 -13.12 -18.19 2.91
C LEU A 57 -14.57 -18.67 3.06
N PRO A 58 -15.49 -17.92 3.71
CA PRO A 58 -16.87 -18.35 3.76
C PRO A 58 -17.34 -18.54 2.32
N GLU A 59 -17.79 -19.76 1.99
CA GLU A 59 -18.32 -20.07 0.67
C GLU A 59 -19.36 -19.01 0.29
N SER A 60 -19.09 -18.33 -0.81
CA SER A 60 -19.80 -17.13 -1.23
C SER A 60 -21.21 -17.50 -1.70
N MET A 61 -22.22 -17.29 -0.87
CA MET A 61 -23.61 -17.26 -1.34
C MET A 61 -23.99 -15.91 -1.95
N ASP A 62 -23.23 -14.84 -1.67
CA ASP A 62 -23.48 -13.50 -2.22
C ASP A 62 -22.18 -12.79 -2.61
N HIS A 63 -21.97 -12.56 -3.91
CA HIS A 63 -20.77 -11.91 -4.46
C HIS A 63 -20.68 -10.39 -4.16
N ALA A 64 -21.64 -9.81 -3.44
CA ALA A 64 -21.74 -8.36 -3.25
C ALA A 64 -20.88 -7.80 -2.10
N ASP A 65 -20.54 -8.61 -1.09
CA ASP A 65 -19.96 -8.12 0.17
C ASP A 65 -18.54 -8.59 0.47
N LEU A 66 -17.81 -9.08 -0.53
CA LEU A 66 -16.38 -9.36 -0.42
C LEU A 66 -15.58 -8.05 -0.30
N ARG A 67 -15.65 -7.39 0.87
CA ARG A 67 -14.62 -6.45 1.31
C ARG A 67 -13.37 -7.27 1.58
N ILE A 68 -12.58 -7.48 0.53
CA ILE A 68 -11.27 -8.14 0.63
C ILE A 68 -10.46 -7.34 1.67
N ARG A 69 -10.34 -7.91 2.87
CA ARG A 69 -9.45 -7.35 3.90
C ARG A 69 -8.05 -7.36 3.31
N TYR A 70 -7.37 -6.22 3.34
CA TYR A 70 -5.99 -6.15 2.89
C TYR A 70 -5.15 -7.20 3.62
N ARG A 71 -4.45 -8.03 2.85
CA ARG A 71 -3.49 -9.00 3.34
C ARG A 71 -2.08 -8.52 2.95
N PRO A 72 -1.18 -8.27 3.92
CA PRO A 72 0.19 -7.95 3.60
C PRO A 72 0.87 -9.06 2.79
N SER A 73 1.59 -8.69 1.74
CA SER A 73 2.43 -9.62 0.98
C SER A 73 3.70 -9.95 1.77
N ALA A 74 4.37 -11.06 1.44
CA ALA A 74 5.67 -11.40 2.04
C ALA A 74 6.69 -10.27 1.88
N ALA A 75 6.66 -9.56 0.74
CA ALA A 75 7.47 -8.37 0.51
C ALA A 75 7.11 -7.24 1.48
N ALA A 76 5.81 -6.95 1.70
CA ALA A 76 5.40 -5.94 2.67
C ALA A 76 5.84 -6.30 4.10
N VAL A 77 5.79 -7.58 4.47
CA VAL A 77 6.27 -8.06 5.78
C VAL A 77 7.78 -7.91 5.92
N SER A 78 8.56 -8.33 4.94
CA SER A 78 10.03 -8.17 4.94
C SER A 78 10.44 -6.70 5.05
N ARG A 79 9.72 -5.82 4.34
CA ARG A 79 9.91 -4.38 4.39
C ARG A 79 9.55 -3.78 5.76
N ALA A 80 8.48 -4.27 6.38
CA ALA A 80 8.10 -3.87 7.73
C ALA A 80 9.13 -4.34 8.77
N GLU A 81 9.65 -5.56 8.62
CA GLU A 81 10.68 -6.11 9.50
C GLU A 81 11.97 -5.30 9.45
N GLU A 82 12.46 -4.95 8.26
CA GLU A 82 13.62 -4.07 8.06
C GLU A 82 13.46 -2.75 8.84
N VAL A 83 12.32 -2.08 8.69
CA VAL A 83 12.07 -0.81 9.39
C VAL A 83 12.06 -0.99 10.91
N LEU A 84 11.43 -2.05 11.41
CA LEU A 84 11.23 -2.25 12.85
C LEU A 84 12.48 -2.80 13.56
N GLN A 85 13.19 -3.73 12.94
CA GLN A 85 14.35 -4.41 13.52
C GLN A 85 15.66 -3.70 13.19
N ASP A 86 15.81 -3.17 11.98
CA ASP A 86 17.05 -2.52 11.59
C ASP A 86 16.95 -1.02 11.89
N TRP A 87 16.00 -0.32 11.29
CA TRP A 87 16.04 1.14 11.34
C TRP A 87 15.65 1.69 12.71
N LEU A 88 14.49 1.26 13.23
CA LEU A 88 13.97 1.74 14.49
C LEU A 88 14.82 1.29 15.68
N ARG A 89 15.34 0.05 15.68
CA ARG A 89 16.11 -0.48 16.82
C ARG A 89 17.58 -0.08 16.80
N ILE A 90 18.22 -0.03 15.62
CA ILE A 90 19.66 0.22 15.49
C ILE A 90 19.95 1.72 15.39
N HIS A 91 19.21 2.46 14.56
CA HIS A 91 19.51 3.88 14.31
C HIS A 91 18.84 4.82 15.32
N VAL A 92 17.70 4.46 15.90
CA VAL A 92 17.01 5.28 16.92
C VAL A 92 17.36 4.78 18.32
N ARG A 93 18.35 5.42 18.94
CA ARG A 93 18.88 5.02 20.26
C ARG A 93 17.97 5.35 21.43
N ASP A 94 17.25 6.47 21.34
CA ASP A 94 16.42 6.99 22.43
C ASP A 94 15.04 6.31 22.43
N GLU A 95 14.70 5.64 23.53
CA GLU A 95 13.42 4.95 23.73
C GLU A 95 12.22 5.90 23.53
N GLU A 96 12.34 7.15 23.98
CA GLU A 96 11.27 8.15 23.85
C GLU A 96 11.00 8.44 22.38
N ARG A 97 12.07 8.56 21.58
CA ARG A 97 11.98 8.82 20.14
C ARG A 97 11.41 7.63 19.39
N ARG A 98 11.76 6.40 19.80
CA ARG A 98 11.16 5.18 19.25
C ARG A 98 9.65 5.14 19.48
N ILE A 99 9.20 5.48 20.69
CA ILE A 99 7.77 5.54 21.01
C ILE A 99 7.07 6.59 20.15
N LEU A 100 7.66 7.79 20.01
CA LEU A 100 7.10 8.86 19.19
C LEU A 100 6.95 8.45 17.72
N LEU A 101 8.00 7.90 17.11
CA LEU A 101 7.98 7.43 15.73
C LEU A 101 6.94 6.33 15.51
N SER A 102 6.91 5.33 16.40
CA SER A 102 5.98 4.22 16.32
C SER A 102 4.53 4.70 16.43
N ARG A 103 4.25 5.58 17.41
CA ARG A 103 2.90 6.11 17.61
C ARG A 103 2.47 7.02 16.48
N TRP A 104 3.34 7.90 16.01
CA TRP A 104 3.08 8.76 14.87
C TRP A 104 2.72 7.95 13.62
N SER A 105 3.50 6.91 13.31
CA SER A 105 3.29 6.07 12.13
C SER A 105 1.96 5.31 12.19
N VAL A 106 1.61 4.73 13.34
CA VAL A 106 0.33 4.02 13.51
C VAL A 106 -0.86 4.97 13.50
N CYS A 107 -0.73 6.21 14.01
CA CYS A 107 -1.82 7.20 13.93
C CYS A 107 -2.18 7.56 12.48
N LEU A 108 -1.20 7.50 11.56
CA LEU A 108 -1.43 7.75 10.14
C LEU A 108 -1.91 6.51 9.40
N ALA A 109 -1.29 5.36 9.64
CA ALA A 109 -1.65 4.10 9.00
C ALA A 109 -3.05 3.59 9.41
N ALA A 110 -3.35 3.67 10.71
CA ALA A 110 -4.54 3.08 11.30
C ALA A 110 -5.17 4.03 12.35
N PRO A 111 -5.70 5.20 11.91
CA PRO A 111 -6.30 6.18 12.83
C PRO A 111 -7.49 5.60 13.62
N ARG A 112 -8.21 4.61 13.08
CA ARG A 112 -9.30 3.90 13.78
C ARG A 112 -8.80 3.05 14.96
N VAL A 113 -7.53 2.65 14.95
CA VAL A 113 -6.93 1.80 15.98
C VAL A 113 -6.18 2.64 17.02
N ALA A 114 -5.40 3.64 16.58
CA ALA A 114 -4.55 4.43 17.47
C ALA A 114 -5.12 5.81 17.85
N GLY A 115 -6.13 6.30 17.14
CA GLY A 115 -6.65 7.67 17.29
C GLY A 115 -5.73 8.70 16.65
N SER A 116 -5.91 9.97 17.03
CA SER A 116 -5.07 11.07 16.55
C SER A 116 -3.75 11.17 17.30
N PHE A 117 -2.68 11.53 16.59
CA PHE A 117 -1.39 11.84 17.21
C PHE A 117 -1.50 13.02 18.18
N ARG A 118 -2.39 13.98 17.90
CA ARG A 118 -2.68 15.11 18.80
C ARG A 118 -3.19 14.62 20.15
N ASP A 119 -4.13 13.68 20.15
CA ASP A 119 -4.74 13.14 21.37
C ASP A 119 -3.73 12.29 22.16
N PHE A 120 -2.86 11.57 21.45
CA PHE A 120 -1.72 10.89 22.08
C PHE A 120 -0.77 11.88 22.77
N CYS A 121 -0.41 12.99 22.11
CA CYS A 121 0.42 14.03 22.73
C CYS A 121 -0.26 14.63 23.96
N ALA A 122 -1.54 14.98 23.86
CA ALA A 122 -2.32 15.54 24.98
C ALA A 122 -2.38 14.58 26.18
N ARG A 123 -2.73 13.30 25.94
CA ARG A 123 -2.79 12.28 26.99
C ARG A 123 -1.46 12.03 27.69
N THR A 124 -0.35 12.21 27.00
CA THR A 124 0.97 11.92 27.53
C THR A 124 1.76 13.16 27.96
N GLY A 125 1.09 14.33 28.04
CA GLY A 125 1.70 15.58 28.49
C GLY A 125 2.75 16.17 27.53
N ARG A 126 2.70 15.81 26.25
CA ARG A 126 3.68 16.24 25.23
C ARG A 126 3.14 17.40 24.40
N VAL A 127 4.01 18.37 24.11
CA VAL A 127 3.71 19.43 23.14
C VAL A 127 3.83 18.86 21.72
N ARG A 128 2.73 18.82 20.97
CA ARG A 128 2.66 18.25 19.61
C ARG A 128 3.76 18.77 18.69
N ARG A 129 3.94 20.10 18.61
CA ARG A 129 4.91 20.74 17.72
C ARG A 129 6.35 20.28 18.04
N THR A 130 6.66 20.13 19.32
CA THR A 130 7.98 19.65 19.77
C THR A 130 8.17 18.18 19.42
N ALA A 131 7.13 17.35 19.58
CA ALA A 131 7.17 15.94 19.19
C ALA A 131 7.33 15.76 17.67
N GLU A 132 6.57 16.50 16.86
CA GLU A 132 6.69 16.50 15.39
C GLU A 132 8.09 16.92 14.93
N ARG A 133 8.69 17.95 15.56
CA ARG A 133 10.07 18.36 15.27
C ARG A 133 11.08 17.26 15.59
N ARG A 134 10.92 16.56 16.73
CA ARG A 134 11.78 15.42 17.09
C ARG A 134 11.66 14.30 16.07
N ILE A 135 10.42 13.95 15.70
CA ILE A 135 10.14 12.93 14.67
C ILE A 135 10.83 13.29 13.35
N GLN A 136 10.71 14.53 12.89
CA GLN A 136 11.34 14.97 11.64
C GLN A 136 12.88 14.86 11.71
N SER A 137 13.47 15.27 12.84
CA SER A 137 14.91 15.13 13.06
C SER A 137 15.35 13.66 13.04
N GLU A 138 14.55 12.75 13.60
CA GLU A 138 14.87 11.32 13.56
C GLU A 138 14.80 10.74 12.16
N PHE A 139 13.81 11.13 11.34
CA PHE A 139 13.77 10.68 9.95
C PHE A 139 14.99 11.15 9.15
N GLN A 140 15.49 12.36 9.41
CA GLN A 140 16.73 12.85 8.79
C GLN A 140 17.95 12.08 9.30
N ASN A 141 18.02 11.77 10.59
CA ASN A 141 19.11 10.98 11.18
C ASN A 141 19.16 9.57 10.59
N VAL A 142 18.00 8.90 10.50
CA VAL A 142 17.88 7.57 9.89
C VAL A 142 18.26 7.63 8.41
N ALA A 143 17.76 8.63 7.66
CA ALA A 143 18.14 8.83 6.26
C ALA A 143 19.66 9.02 6.09
N GLY A 144 20.29 9.87 6.91
CA GLY A 144 21.75 10.06 6.87
C GLY A 144 22.53 8.77 7.17
N ALA A 145 22.07 7.97 8.13
CA ALA A 145 22.68 6.67 8.44
C ALA A 145 22.54 5.67 7.28
N LEU A 146 21.37 5.63 6.65
CA LEU A 146 21.10 4.74 5.51
C LEU A 146 21.90 5.14 4.27
N LEU A 147 21.98 6.43 3.97
CA LEU A 147 22.79 6.95 2.86
C LEU A 147 24.26 6.56 2.97
N ALA A 148 24.80 6.48 4.20
CA ALA A 148 26.17 6.06 4.46
C ALA A 148 26.38 4.54 4.39
N THR A 149 25.34 3.73 4.63
CA THR A 149 25.50 2.28 4.87
C THR A 149 24.90 1.41 3.76
N SER A 150 23.86 1.88 3.06
CA SER A 150 23.07 1.01 2.17
C SER A 150 22.63 1.74 0.88
N PRO A 151 23.12 1.34 -0.29
CA PRO A 151 22.73 1.94 -1.57
C PRO A 151 21.40 1.41 -2.14
N ILE A 152 20.77 0.38 -1.55
CA ILE A 152 19.55 -0.23 -2.09
C ILE A 152 18.44 -0.22 -1.03
N LEU A 153 17.70 0.89 -0.96
CA LEU A 153 16.45 0.95 -0.21
C LEU A 153 15.34 0.30 -1.05
N GLN A 154 14.58 -0.63 -0.46
CA GLN A 154 13.35 -1.09 -1.11
C GLN A 154 12.32 0.04 -1.12
N GLU A 155 11.79 0.36 -2.29
CA GLU A 155 10.74 1.38 -2.41
C GLU A 155 9.50 0.99 -1.59
N PRO A 156 8.83 1.96 -0.95
CA PRO A 156 7.53 1.72 -0.31
C PRO A 156 6.46 1.50 -1.36
N ASP A 157 5.38 0.80 -1.00
CA ASP A 157 4.19 0.72 -1.85
C ASP A 157 3.46 2.07 -1.89
N TRP A 158 3.91 2.96 -2.79
CA TRP A 158 3.34 4.30 -2.95
C TRP A 158 1.84 4.30 -3.26
N SER A 159 1.33 3.26 -3.94
CA SER A 159 -0.09 3.16 -4.27
C SER A 159 -0.96 3.10 -3.00
N ARG A 160 -0.42 2.49 -1.95
CA ARG A 160 -1.07 2.29 -0.66
C ARG A 160 -0.76 3.40 0.34
N ILE A 161 0.48 3.90 0.33
CA ILE A 161 0.97 4.83 1.36
C ILE A 161 0.68 6.30 1.02
N SER A 162 0.59 6.65 -0.26
CA SER A 162 0.33 8.05 -0.67
C SER A 162 -0.91 8.68 -0.02
N PRO A 163 -2.05 7.96 0.12
CA PRO A 163 -3.23 8.49 0.84
C PRO A 163 -3.03 8.69 2.36
N MET A 164 -2.06 8.02 2.98
CA MET A 164 -1.79 8.08 4.42
C MET A 164 -0.74 9.14 4.78
N MET A 165 0.01 9.62 3.79
CA MET A 165 1.07 10.61 4.00
C MET A 165 0.48 12.01 4.26
N PRO A 166 0.92 12.71 5.32
CA PRO A 166 0.45 14.06 5.58
C PRO A 166 1.07 15.03 4.57
N ASN A 167 0.24 15.91 4.02
CA ASN A 167 0.59 16.80 2.92
C ASN A 167 1.10 16.05 1.68
N SER A 168 0.70 14.78 1.46
CA SER A 168 0.80 14.25 0.11
C SER A 168 0.02 15.23 -0.77
N ALA A 169 0.72 15.90 -1.68
CA ALA A 169 0.05 16.52 -2.79
C ALA A 169 -0.76 15.38 -3.41
N GLY A 170 -2.09 15.42 -3.27
CA GLY A 170 -3.01 14.50 -3.94
C GLY A 170 -2.97 14.75 -5.45
N GLY A 171 -1.78 14.66 -6.04
CA GLY A 171 -1.40 15.32 -7.28
C GLY A 171 0.03 15.00 -7.72
N CYS A 172 0.60 13.87 -7.32
CA CYS A 172 1.24 13.08 -8.37
C CYS A 172 0.10 12.43 -9.15
N GLU A 173 -0.52 13.21 -10.04
CA GLU A 173 -0.80 12.68 -11.36
C GLU A 173 0.56 12.19 -11.91
N ARG A 174 0.99 11.00 -11.48
CA ARG A 174 1.28 10.03 -12.52
C ARG A 174 -0.06 9.97 -13.23
N VAL A 175 -0.17 10.72 -14.31
CA VAL A 175 -1.18 10.51 -15.33
C VAL A 175 -1.16 9.01 -15.50
N LYS A 176 -2.06 8.29 -14.81
CA LYS A 176 -2.44 6.98 -15.28
C LYS A 176 -2.90 7.37 -16.67
N PRO A 177 -2.19 7.00 -17.76
CA PRO A 177 -2.77 7.19 -19.07
C PRO A 177 -4.17 6.63 -18.91
N PRO A 178 -5.22 7.43 -19.18
CA PRO A 178 -6.59 7.06 -18.84
C PRO A 178 -6.72 5.63 -19.28
N MET A 179 -6.96 4.69 -18.33
CA MET A 179 -6.99 3.27 -18.68
C MET A 179 -7.90 3.20 -19.88
N THR A 180 -7.30 2.96 -21.04
CA THR A 180 -8.03 2.91 -22.28
C THR A 180 -8.92 1.73 -22.01
N LYS A 181 -10.22 1.99 -21.82
CA LYS A 181 -11.24 0.96 -21.52
C LYS A 181 -11.30 -0.13 -22.61
N HIS A 182 -10.43 -0.02 -23.61
CA HIS A 182 -10.36 -0.75 -24.85
C HIS A 182 -8.95 -1.29 -25.18
N ALA A 183 -7.94 -1.17 -24.30
CA ALA A 183 -6.61 -1.75 -24.57
C ALA A 183 -6.61 -3.28 -24.72
N THR A 184 -7.65 -3.96 -24.23
CA THR A 184 -7.86 -5.40 -24.39
C THR A 184 -8.69 -5.78 -25.63
N HIS A 185 -9.01 -4.83 -26.53
CA HIS A 185 -9.81 -5.12 -27.74
C HIS A 185 -8.99 -5.14 -29.02
N TRP A 186 -7.66 -5.16 -28.95
CA TRP A 186 -6.86 -5.35 -30.15
C TRP A 186 -6.93 -6.82 -30.59
N LEU A 187 -7.98 -7.13 -31.35
CA LEU A 187 -8.04 -8.33 -32.18
C LEU A 187 -7.51 -7.95 -33.57
N PRO A 188 -6.58 -8.73 -34.15
CA PRO A 188 -6.27 -8.66 -35.57
C PRO A 188 -7.56 -8.69 -36.40
N ASP A 189 -7.63 -8.00 -37.54
CA ASP A 189 -8.86 -7.94 -38.36
C ASP A 189 -9.33 -9.33 -38.84
N ASP A 190 -8.39 -10.27 -38.93
CA ASP A 190 -8.52 -11.69 -39.21
C ASP A 190 -8.98 -12.55 -38.01
N ALA A 191 -8.98 -12.01 -36.79
CA ALA A 191 -9.46 -12.69 -35.58
C ALA A 191 -10.95 -12.42 -35.27
N ARG A 192 -11.61 -11.53 -36.04
CA ARG A 192 -13.05 -11.31 -35.88
C ARG A 192 -13.81 -12.54 -36.41
N PRO A 193 -14.73 -13.13 -35.63
CA PRO A 193 -15.52 -14.25 -36.11
C PRO A 193 -16.28 -13.83 -37.37
N VAL A 194 -15.93 -14.45 -38.49
CA VAL A 194 -16.59 -14.22 -39.79
C VAL A 194 -17.95 -14.88 -39.72
N PHE A 195 -19.01 -14.08 -39.79
CA PHE A 195 -20.37 -14.58 -39.89
C PHE A 195 -20.61 -15.12 -41.30
N ASP A 196 -20.49 -16.43 -41.48
CA ASP A 196 -20.90 -17.09 -42.72
C ASP A 196 -22.41 -17.36 -42.67
N ALA A 197 -23.19 -16.49 -43.32
CA ALA A 197 -24.65 -16.60 -43.40
C ALA A 197 -25.13 -17.88 -44.12
N ALA A 198 -24.25 -18.57 -44.84
CA ALA A 198 -24.54 -19.84 -45.50
C ALA A 198 -24.13 -21.07 -44.67
N SER A 199 -23.59 -20.88 -43.45
CA SER A 199 -23.16 -21.99 -42.61
C SER A 199 -24.34 -22.90 -42.20
N PRO A 200 -24.29 -24.21 -42.50
CA PRO A 200 -25.35 -25.15 -42.15
C PRO A 200 -25.54 -25.28 -40.63
N GLU A 201 -24.47 -25.09 -39.85
CA GLU A 201 -24.52 -25.17 -38.37
C GLU A 201 -25.36 -24.05 -37.76
N LEU A 202 -25.31 -22.84 -38.32
CA LEU A 202 -26.14 -21.71 -37.87
C LEU A 202 -27.62 -21.93 -38.20
N ALA A 203 -27.92 -22.52 -39.36
CA ALA A 203 -29.29 -22.84 -39.76
C ALA A 203 -29.91 -23.92 -38.84
N GLU A 204 -29.12 -24.91 -38.42
CA GLU A 204 -29.55 -25.92 -37.45
C GLU A 204 -29.76 -25.31 -36.06
N LEU A 205 -28.86 -24.44 -35.61
CA LEU A 205 -28.97 -23.73 -34.34
C LEU A 205 -30.24 -22.84 -34.30
N ALA A 206 -30.52 -22.10 -35.37
CA ALA A 206 -31.73 -21.29 -35.49
C ALA A 206 -33.00 -22.13 -35.38
N LYS A 207 -33.07 -23.26 -36.10
CA LYS A 207 -34.20 -24.21 -36.01
C LYS A 207 -34.35 -24.82 -34.60
N ARG A 208 -33.25 -25.02 -33.87
CA ARG A 208 -33.28 -25.53 -32.49
C ARG A 208 -33.79 -24.47 -31.52
N LEU A 209 -33.37 -23.22 -31.68
CA LEU A 209 -33.82 -22.08 -30.86
C LEU A 209 -35.31 -21.78 -31.09
N GLU A 210 -35.79 -21.80 -32.33
CA GLU A 210 -37.23 -21.66 -32.64
C GLU A 210 -38.07 -22.76 -31.98
N ARG A 211 -37.61 -24.03 -32.06
CA ARG A 211 -38.29 -25.15 -31.39
C ARG A 211 -38.32 -24.95 -29.87
N GLY A 212 -37.23 -24.50 -29.27
CA GLY A 212 -37.16 -24.17 -27.84
C GLY A 212 -38.10 -23.03 -27.45
N ASN A 213 -38.17 -21.97 -28.26
CA ASN A 213 -39.07 -20.84 -28.03
C ASN A 213 -40.54 -21.23 -28.16
N ARG A 214 -40.90 -22.07 -29.15
CA ARG A 214 -42.26 -22.63 -29.27
C ARG A 214 -42.64 -23.48 -28.06
N ARG A 215 -41.72 -24.27 -27.52
CA ARG A 215 -41.97 -25.04 -26.28
C ARG A 215 -42.19 -24.12 -25.08
N ARG A 216 -41.35 -23.10 -24.91
CA ARG A 216 -41.50 -22.10 -23.83
C ARG A 216 -42.79 -21.29 -23.93
N ALA A 217 -43.22 -20.94 -25.14
CA ALA A 217 -44.50 -20.26 -25.37
C ALA A 217 -45.70 -21.15 -25.00
N LYS A 218 -45.62 -22.46 -25.26
CA LYS A 218 -46.66 -23.42 -24.87
C LYS A 218 -46.72 -23.72 -23.37
N MET A 219 -45.62 -23.52 -22.64
CA MET A 219 -45.57 -23.69 -21.17
C MET A 219 -45.98 -22.43 -20.39
N LYS A 220 -46.18 -21.30 -21.08
CA LYS A 220 -46.64 -20.03 -20.49
C LYS A 220 -48.17 -19.83 -20.58
N VAL A 221 -48.91 -20.87 -20.97
CA VAL A 221 -50.37 -21.00 -20.90
C VAL A 221 -50.69 -22.02 -19.83
#